data_AF-A0A9E4KK05-F1
#
_entry.id   AF-A0A9E4KK05-F1
#
_cell.length_a   1.000
_cell.length_b   1.000
_cell.length_c   1.000
_cell.angle_alpha   90.00
_cell.angle_beta   90.00
_cell.angle_gamma   90.00
#
_symmetry.space_group_name_H-M   'P 1'
#
loop_
_entity.id
_entity.type
_entity.pdbx_description
1 polymer ?
#
loop_
_entity_poly.entity_id
_entity_poly.type
_entity_poly.pdbx_seq_one_letter_code
_entity_poly.pdbx_strand_id
1 'polypeptide(L)'
;MIDVNKSALTTSGDSLRVTGSGFMPGEPVVLLLRIDKNLSIVLLDSRGEQQLVADQRGGFSVTYNVTDVPPSVRTRAVGNRTLVAMGSDGSRATFRVQVVNGPPDGRDGGREGDSSTYLEASIGRL
;
A
#
# COMPACT_ATOMS: atom_id res chain seq x y z
N MET A 1 12.03 11.55 -10.02
CA MET A 1 11.69 11.45 -8.58
C MET A 1 10.25 10.97 -8.44
N ILE A 2 9.92 10.27 -7.36
CA ILE A 2 8.53 10.09 -6.91
C ILE A 2 8.39 10.45 -5.44
N ASP A 3 7.21 10.96 -5.09
CA ASP A 3 6.81 11.37 -3.75
C ASP A 3 5.37 10.90 -3.45
N VAL A 4 5.03 10.75 -2.18
CA VAL A 4 3.73 10.21 -1.75
C VAL A 4 3.15 11.05 -0.61
N ASN A 5 1.82 11.16 -0.56
CA ASN A 5 1.16 11.93 0.50
C ASN A 5 1.25 11.27 1.89
N LYS A 6 1.50 9.96 1.94
CA LYS A 6 1.76 9.21 3.18
C LYS A 6 2.70 8.05 2.91
N SER A 7 3.55 7.76 3.89
CA SER A 7 4.51 6.66 3.82
C SER A 7 3.99 5.37 4.44
N ALA A 8 2.93 5.41 5.25
CA ALA A 8 2.26 4.24 5.80
C ALA A 8 0.98 3.91 5.02
N LEU A 9 0.83 2.65 4.62
CA LEU A 9 -0.30 2.13 3.85
C LEU A 9 -0.94 0.96 4.58
N THR A 10 -2.24 0.99 4.77
CA THR A 10 -2.99 -0.19 5.20
C THR A 10 -3.20 -1.14 4.02
N THR A 11 -3.27 -2.43 4.31
CA THR A 11 -3.58 -3.46 3.30
C THR A 11 -5.03 -3.41 2.76
N SER A 12 -5.87 -2.50 3.27
CA SER A 12 -7.26 -2.33 2.82
C SER A 12 -7.80 -0.95 3.18
N GLY A 13 -8.55 -0.34 2.27
CA GLY A 13 -9.26 0.92 2.50
C GLY A 13 -8.45 2.18 2.27
N ASP A 14 -7.12 2.07 2.19
CA ASP A 14 -6.26 3.21 1.95
C ASP A 14 -6.16 3.63 0.48
N SER A 15 -6.24 4.94 0.24
CA SER A 15 -5.80 5.57 -1.00
C SER A 15 -4.40 6.18 -0.83
N LEU A 16 -3.59 6.11 -1.88
CA LEU A 16 -2.24 6.64 -1.95
C LEU A 16 -2.15 7.61 -3.12
N ARG A 17 -1.85 8.88 -2.84
CA ARG A 17 -1.51 9.85 -3.89
C ARG A 17 -0.02 9.80 -4.15
N VAL A 18 0.34 9.51 -5.40
CA VAL A 18 1.72 9.45 -5.89
C VAL A 18 1.93 10.59 -6.87
N THR A 19 2.98 11.38 -6.65
CA THR A 19 3.43 12.41 -7.57
C THR A 19 4.80 12.03 -8.11
N GLY A 20 5.02 12.21 -9.40
CA GLY A 20 6.30 11.93 -10.05
C GLY A 20 6.79 13.09 -10.89
N SER A 21 8.10 13.13 -11.11
CA SER A 21 8.77 14.10 -11.99
C SER A 21 10.04 13.52 -12.61
N GLY A 22 10.49 14.09 -13.72
CA GLY A 22 11.71 13.65 -14.42
C GLY A 22 11.50 12.42 -15.31
N PHE A 23 10.26 12.17 -15.73
CA PHE A 23 9.92 11.21 -16.79
C PHE A 23 9.97 11.92 -18.15
N MET A 24 9.99 11.17 -19.24
CA MET A 24 9.92 11.78 -20.57
C MET A 24 8.50 12.31 -20.83
N PRO A 25 8.34 13.48 -21.49
CA PRO A 25 7.03 13.99 -21.89
C PRO A 25 6.21 12.96 -22.68
N GLY A 26 4.99 12.67 -22.23
CA GLY A 26 4.10 11.70 -22.89
C GLY A 26 4.44 10.23 -22.63
N GLU A 27 5.42 9.93 -21.77
CA GLU A 27 5.82 8.57 -21.44
C GLU A 27 4.73 7.84 -20.63
N PRO A 28 4.23 6.68 -21.09
CA PRO A 28 3.46 5.78 -20.25
C PRO A 28 4.25 5.31 -19.03
N VAL A 29 3.65 5.42 -17.84
CA VAL A 29 4.26 5.03 -16.56
C VAL A 29 3.42 3.95 -15.90
N VAL A 30 4.09 2.94 -15.33
CA VAL A 30 3.48 1.92 -14.49
C VAL A 30 4.00 2.07 -13.06
N LEU A 31 3.10 1.98 -12.09
CA LEU A 31 3.44 1.93 -10.67
C LEU A 31 3.30 0.52 -10.11
N LEU A 32 4.34 0.09 -9.41
CA LEU A 32 4.47 -1.24 -8.82
C LEU A 32 4.78 -1.11 -7.34
N LEU A 33 4.06 -1.86 -6.51
CA LEU A 33 4.47 -2.10 -5.13
C LEU A 33 5.30 -3.37 -5.07
N ARG A 34 6.62 -3.24 -4.92
CA ARG A 34 7.53 -4.37 -4.78
C ARG A 34 7.47 -4.91 -3.36
N ILE A 35 7.00 -6.16 -3.25
CA ILE A 35 6.87 -6.87 -1.99
C ILE A 35 8.18 -7.54 -1.59
N ASP A 36 8.74 -8.30 -2.52
CA ASP A 36 10.05 -8.95 -2.40
C ASP A 36 10.67 -9.14 -3.80
N LYS A 37 11.75 -9.92 -3.89
CA LYS A 37 12.45 -10.17 -5.16
C LYS A 37 11.62 -10.90 -6.22
N ASN A 38 10.57 -11.61 -5.81
CA ASN A 38 9.76 -12.48 -6.66
C ASN A 38 8.31 -11.97 -6.79
N LEU A 39 7.92 -10.97 -6.01
CA LEU A 39 6.54 -10.50 -5.95
C LEU A 39 6.44 -8.99 -6.04
N SER A 40 5.67 -8.51 -7.00
CA SER A 40 5.29 -7.11 -7.15
C SER A 40 3.81 -7.05 -7.51
N ILE A 41 3.13 -6.02 -7.00
CA ILE A 41 1.72 -5.76 -7.27
C ILE A 41 1.65 -4.54 -8.18
N VAL A 42 0.91 -4.63 -9.28
CA VAL A 42 0.59 -3.46 -10.11
C VAL A 42 -0.46 -2.64 -9.38
N LEU A 43 -0.22 -1.34 -9.21
CA LEU A 43 -1.20 -0.45 -8.63
C LEU A 43 -2.13 0.08 -9.73
N LEU A 44 -3.43 0.03 -9.47
CA LEU A 44 -4.48 0.51 -10.37
C LEU A 44 -5.14 1.75 -9.78
N ASP A 45 -5.46 2.72 -10.64
CA ASP A 45 -6.08 3.96 -10.20
C ASP A 45 -7.47 3.71 -9.58
N SER A 46 -8.15 4.76 -9.13
CA SER A 46 -9.47 4.63 -8.51
C SER A 46 -10.56 4.05 -9.42
N ARG A 47 -10.32 3.95 -10.73
CA ARG A 47 -11.22 3.38 -11.74
C ARG A 47 -10.86 1.93 -12.08
N GLY A 48 -9.78 1.40 -11.50
CA GLY A 48 -9.23 0.09 -11.84
C GLY A 48 -8.36 0.10 -13.10
N GLU A 49 -7.96 1.28 -13.59
CA GLU A 49 -7.21 1.45 -14.82
C GLU A 49 -5.73 1.68 -14.55
N GLN A 50 -4.88 1.30 -15.52
CA GLN A 50 -3.42 1.44 -15.45
C GLN A 50 -2.91 2.67 -16.22
N GLN A 51 -3.79 3.59 -16.63
CA GLN A 51 -3.39 4.72 -17.46
C GLN A 51 -2.76 5.84 -16.63
N LEU A 52 -1.43 5.80 -16.53
CA LEU A 52 -0.62 6.92 -16.08
C LEU A 52 0.31 7.32 -17.22
N VAL A 53 0.21 8.56 -17.67
CA VAL A 53 1.06 9.13 -18.72
C VAL A 53 1.69 10.40 -18.15
N ALA A 54 3.00 10.55 -18.31
CA ALA A 54 3.69 11.77 -17.91
C ALA A 54 3.21 12.95 -18.77
N ASP A 55 2.97 14.09 -18.14
CA ASP A 55 2.59 15.32 -18.81
C ASP A 55 3.75 15.88 -19.66
N GLN A 56 3.50 17.00 -20.35
CA GLN A 56 4.51 17.62 -21.22
C GLN A 56 5.74 18.16 -20.48
N ARG A 57 5.71 18.19 -19.14
CA ARG A 57 6.83 18.58 -18.26
C ARG A 57 7.51 17.37 -17.63
N GLY A 58 7.12 16.15 -18.00
CA GLY A 58 7.66 14.92 -17.42
C GLY A 58 7.15 14.64 -16.00
N GLY A 59 6.05 15.27 -15.61
CA GLY A 59 5.40 15.11 -14.31
C GLY A 59 4.16 14.24 -14.38
N PHE A 60 3.76 13.67 -13.25
CA PHE A 60 2.45 13.02 -13.12
C PHE A 60 1.93 13.11 -11.70
N SER A 61 0.62 12.97 -11.53
CA SER A 61 -0.04 12.90 -10.22
C SER A 61 -1.26 12.00 -10.34
N VAL A 62 -1.35 11.00 -9.48
CA VAL A 62 -2.42 10.01 -9.53
C VAL A 62 -2.71 9.49 -8.12
N THR A 63 -3.97 9.15 -7.88
CA THR A 63 -4.42 8.51 -6.65
C THR A 63 -4.73 7.06 -6.94
N TYR A 64 -4.05 6.17 -6.25
CA TYR A 64 -4.27 4.73 -6.30
C TYR A 64 -5.10 4.31 -5.11
N ASN A 65 -6.03 3.40 -5.33
CA ASN A 65 -6.61 2.65 -4.24
C ASN A 65 -5.67 1.46 -3.98
N VAL A 66 -5.21 1.28 -2.74
CA VAL A 66 -4.46 0.09 -2.32
C VAL A 66 -5.42 -1.11 -2.17
N THR A 67 -6.61 -1.03 -2.77
CA THR A 67 -7.73 -1.92 -2.51
C THR A 67 -7.46 -3.31 -3.05
N ASP A 68 -7.60 -4.27 -2.14
CA ASP A 68 -7.46 -5.71 -2.28
C ASP A 68 -6.09 -6.21 -2.73
N VAL A 69 -5.07 -5.90 -1.92
CA VAL A 69 -3.96 -6.86 -1.79
C VAL A 69 -4.59 -8.24 -1.49
N PRO A 70 -4.44 -9.24 -2.38
CA PRO A 70 -5.12 -10.52 -2.23
C PRO A 70 -4.82 -11.12 -0.86
N PRO A 71 -5.76 -11.81 -0.20
CA PRO A 71 -5.51 -12.42 1.11
C PRO A 71 -4.26 -13.30 1.14
N SER A 72 -3.97 -14.00 0.04
CA SER A 72 -2.76 -14.81 -0.16
C SER A 72 -1.44 -14.01 -0.18
N VAL A 73 -1.50 -12.72 -0.46
CA VAL A 73 -0.35 -11.81 -0.53
C VAL A 73 -0.29 -10.86 0.67
N ARG A 74 -1.40 -10.64 1.37
CA ARG A 74 -1.53 -9.66 2.46
C ARG A 74 -0.46 -9.81 3.53
N THR A 75 -0.27 -11.02 4.08
CA THR A 75 0.76 -11.28 5.09
C THR A 75 2.17 -11.00 4.57
N ARG A 76 2.43 -11.30 3.30
CA ARG A 76 3.71 -10.99 2.65
C ARG A 76 3.84 -9.49 2.35
N ALA A 77 2.75 -8.77 2.17
CA ALA A 77 2.79 -7.34 1.87
C ALA A 77 3.20 -6.49 3.09
N VAL A 78 2.89 -6.92 4.31
CA VAL A 78 3.20 -6.19 5.55
C VAL A 78 4.71 -6.00 5.78
N GLY A 79 5.12 -4.76 6.02
CA GLY A 79 6.49 -4.35 6.32
C GLY A 79 7.00 -3.26 5.37
N ASN A 80 8.31 -3.04 5.38
CA ASN A 80 8.95 -2.04 4.51
C ASN A 80 8.97 -2.53 3.06
N ARG A 81 8.27 -1.81 2.18
CA ARG A 81 8.11 -2.08 0.75
C ARG A 81 8.64 -0.93 -0.09
N THR A 82 8.82 -1.20 -1.37
CA THR A 82 9.31 -0.21 -2.32
C THR A 82 8.26 0.03 -3.39
N LEU A 83 7.78 1.27 -3.47
CA LEU A 83 7.04 1.76 -4.62
C LEU A 83 8.03 2.02 -5.75
N VAL A 84 7.72 1.55 -6.95
CA VAL A 84 8.55 1.71 -8.14
C VAL A 84 7.69 2.27 -9.27
N ALA A 85 8.06 3.44 -9.78
CA ALA A 85 7.54 3.97 -11.02
C ALA A 85 8.50 3.58 -12.16
N MET A 86 7.97 2.96 -13.20
CA MET A 86 8.70 2.58 -14.41
C MET A 86 8.01 3.18 -15.62
N GLY A 87 8.72 4.03 -16.36
CA GLY A 87 8.27 4.53 -17.64
C GLY A 87 8.72 3.60 -18.78
N SER A 88 7.96 3.57 -19.87
CA SER A 88 8.26 2.72 -21.04
C SER A 88 9.56 3.10 -21.75
N ASP A 89 10.03 4.33 -21.58
CA ASP A 89 11.19 4.90 -22.27
C ASP A 89 12.46 4.84 -21.40
N GLY A 90 12.36 4.14 -20.26
CA GLY A 90 13.48 3.85 -19.35
C GLY A 90 13.52 4.70 -18.09
N SER A 91 12.63 5.69 -17.95
CA SER A 91 12.54 6.49 -16.73
C SER A 91 12.19 5.62 -15.53
N ARG A 92 12.86 5.84 -14.39
CA ARG A 92 12.62 5.05 -13.18
C ARG A 92 12.80 5.85 -11.92
N ALA A 93 11.89 5.65 -10.97
CA ALA A 93 11.96 6.25 -9.65
C ALA A 93 11.43 5.29 -8.58
N THR A 94 11.91 5.44 -7.34
CA THR A 94 11.53 4.57 -6.23
C THR A 94 11.28 5.36 -4.95
N PHE A 95 10.36 4.87 -4.12
CA PHE A 95 10.05 5.43 -2.81
C PHE A 95 9.81 4.29 -1.80
N ARG A 96 10.22 4.47 -0.54
CA ARG A 96 9.98 3.47 0.51
C ARG A 96 8.66 3.74 1.20
N VAL A 97 7.82 2.70 1.31
CA VAL A 97 6.55 2.75 2.04
C VAL A 97 6.51 1.64 3.08
N GLN A 98 5.85 1.89 4.20
CA GLN A 98 5.57 0.89 5.21
C GLN A 98 4.14 0.40 5.00
N VAL A 99 3.99 -0.89 4.72
CA VAL A 99 2.67 -1.53 4.66
C VAL A 99 2.36 -2.10 6.03
N VAL A 100 1.21 -1.75 6.59
CA VAL A 100 0.72 -2.24 7.88
C VAL A 100 -0.57 -3.02 7.69
N ASN A 101 -0.84 -3.94 8.60
CA ASN A 101 -2.19 -4.48 8.72
C ASN A 101 -3.12 -3.34 9.13
N GLY A 102 -4.23 -3.17 8.44
CA GLY A 102 -5.25 -2.22 8.85
C GLY A 102 -6.65 -2.71 8.47
N PRO A 103 -7.67 -2.45 9.30
CA PRO A 103 -9.07 -2.51 8.88
C PRO A 103 -9.41 -1.32 7.96
N PRO A 104 -10.59 -1.28 7.30
CA PRO A 104 -10.93 -0.23 6.34
C PRO A 104 -11.02 1.19 6.91
N ASP A 105 -11.01 1.38 8.24
CA ASP A 105 -11.02 2.71 8.84
C ASP A 105 -10.62 2.67 10.33
N GLY A 106 -10.08 3.78 10.84
CA GLY A 106 -9.37 3.90 12.11
C GLY A 106 -10.14 3.54 13.39
N ARG A 107 -9.86 2.37 13.95
CA ARG A 107 -9.93 2.14 15.40
C ARG A 107 -8.56 1.75 15.90
N ASP A 108 -7.81 2.74 16.37
CA ASP A 108 -6.70 2.52 17.28
C ASP A 108 -6.89 3.45 18.49
N GLY A 109 -6.92 2.87 19.70
CA GLY A 109 -6.88 3.62 20.96
C GLY A 109 -7.99 3.33 21.98
N GLY A 110 -7.77 2.34 22.86
CA GLY A 110 -8.70 2.03 23.96
C GLY A 110 -8.17 1.16 25.10
N ARG A 111 -6.91 1.35 25.52
CA ARG A 111 -6.28 0.98 26.81
C ARG A 111 -6.25 -0.49 27.30
N GLU A 112 -5.01 -0.91 27.52
CA GLU A 112 -4.53 -1.90 28.50
C GLU A 112 -5.19 -1.71 29.89
N GLY A 113 -5.67 -2.80 30.50
CA GLY A 113 -6.31 -2.78 31.81
C GLY A 113 -6.74 -4.17 32.30
N ASP A 114 -5.86 -4.76 33.10
CA ASP A 114 -6.06 -5.79 34.12
C ASP A 114 -6.33 -7.28 33.79
N SER A 115 -5.28 -8.03 34.09
CA SER A 115 -5.23 -9.36 34.71
C SER A 115 -6.45 -9.74 35.57
N SER A 116 -7.12 -10.85 35.21
CA SER A 116 -7.61 -11.94 36.08
C SER A 116 -8.56 -12.78 35.19
N THR A 117 -8.41 -14.07 34.95
CA THR A 117 -8.39 -15.15 35.93
C THR A 117 -8.01 -16.44 35.18
N TYR A 118 -6.94 -17.10 35.61
CA TYR A 118 -6.78 -18.55 35.42
C TYR A 118 -7.40 -19.27 36.62
N LEU A 119 -7.86 -20.51 36.39
CA LEU A 119 -8.21 -21.60 37.32
C LEU A 119 -9.70 -21.84 37.69
N GLU A 120 -10.18 -22.94 37.10
CA GLU A 120 -10.83 -24.12 37.69
C GLU A 120 -11.85 -23.98 38.83
N ALA A 121 -13.02 -24.61 38.65
CA ALA A 121 -13.46 -25.74 39.46
C ALA A 121 -14.78 -26.34 38.96
N SER A 122 -14.80 -27.66 38.83
CA SER A 122 -15.98 -28.51 38.63
C SER A 122 -16.92 -28.48 39.84
N ILE A 123 -18.21 -28.22 39.64
CA ILE A 123 -19.34 -28.66 40.48
C ILE A 123 -20.61 -28.45 39.61
N GLY A 124 -21.51 -29.39 39.31
CA GLY A 124 -22.01 -30.54 40.06
C GLY A 124 -23.49 -30.30 40.42
N ARG A 125 -24.41 -30.75 39.54
CA ARG A 125 -25.86 -31.07 39.70
C ARG A 125 -26.82 -30.12 40.46
N LEU A 126 -28.00 -29.91 39.88
CA LEU A 126 -29.23 -30.68 40.16
C LEU A 126 -30.09 -30.77 38.90
#